data_AF-A0A1K2H681-F1
#
_entry.id   AF-A0A1K2H681-F1
#
_cell.length_a   1.000
_cell.length_b   1.000
_cell.length_c   1.000
_cell.angle_alpha   90.00
_cell.angle_beta   90.00
_cell.angle_gamma   90.00
#
_symmetry.space_group_name_H-M   'P 1'
#
loop_
_entity.id
_entity.type
_entity.pdbx_description
1 polymer ?
#
loop_
_entity_poly.entity_id
_entity_poly.type
_entity_poly.pdbx_seq_one_letter_code
_entity_poly.pdbx_strand_id
1 'polypeptide(L)'
;MKKIILAAAAGAVVLLSGCASILNEETQKINVSTSNGAEAKLSVDGKTFTAPGVVEVKRQKTDKVLVSETPNCAKETAMASKVDSKFFINILSGGAFGSTTDYATEKMWAYQDSIVVACK
;
A
#
# COMPACT_ATOMS: atom_id res chain seq x y z
N MET A 1 0.72 -9.35 -57.67
CA MET A 1 1.53 -9.16 -56.44
C MET A 1 1.49 -7.69 -56.03
N LYS A 2 0.48 -7.23 -55.26
CA LYS A 2 0.41 -5.84 -54.74
C LYS A 2 -0.65 -5.60 -53.64
N LYS A 3 -1.30 -6.64 -53.10
CA LYS A 3 -2.43 -6.50 -52.16
C LYS A 3 -2.22 -7.14 -50.78
N ILE A 4 -1.00 -7.59 -50.45
CA ILE A 4 -0.71 -8.29 -49.17
C ILE A 4 0.10 -7.40 -48.20
N ILE A 5 0.08 -6.06 -48.37
CA ILE A 5 0.84 -5.14 -47.49
C ILE A 5 -0.06 -4.41 -46.49
N LEU A 6 -1.38 -4.61 -46.52
CA LEU A 6 -2.33 -3.87 -45.67
C LEU A 6 -2.81 -4.64 -44.42
N ALA A 7 -2.37 -5.88 -44.19
CA ALA A 7 -2.85 -6.71 -43.08
C ALA A 7 -1.94 -6.70 -41.83
N ALA A 8 -0.83 -5.96 -41.83
CA ALA A 8 0.16 -5.99 -40.74
C ALA A 8 0.02 -4.86 -39.70
N ALA A 9 -0.93 -3.93 -39.87
CA ALA A 9 -1.01 -2.72 -39.04
C ALA A 9 -2.02 -2.79 -37.86
N ALA A 10 -2.73 -3.91 -37.66
CA ALA A 10 -3.81 -4.00 -36.66
C ALA A 10 -3.52 -4.94 -35.47
N GLY A 11 -2.28 -5.41 -35.31
CA GLY A 11 -1.94 -6.48 -34.37
C GLY A 11 -0.79 -6.14 -33.43
N ALA A 12 -0.80 -4.97 -32.81
CA ALA A 12 0.14 -4.66 -31.72
C ALA A 12 -0.50 -3.68 -30.72
N VAL A 13 -1.68 -4.03 -30.19
CA VAL A 13 -2.06 -3.54 -28.86
C VAL A 13 -1.15 -4.27 -27.89
N VAL A 14 0.03 -3.69 -27.69
CA VAL A 14 1.00 -4.14 -26.71
C VAL A 14 0.28 -4.16 -25.37
N LEU A 15 0.10 -5.36 -24.82
CA LEU A 15 -0.35 -5.61 -23.46
C LEU A 15 0.71 -5.11 -22.47
N LEU A 16 0.92 -3.79 -22.40
CA LEU A 16 1.77 -3.12 -21.40
C LEU A 16 1.10 -3.08 -20.02
N SER A 17 0.42 -4.16 -19.61
CA SER A 17 -0.20 -4.26 -18.28
C SER A 17 0.80 -4.57 -17.16
N GLY A 18 2.10 -4.66 -17.46
CA GLY A 18 3.16 -4.84 -16.48
C GLY A 18 3.95 -3.55 -16.25
N CYS A 19 3.78 -2.95 -15.06
CA CYS A 19 4.63 -1.96 -14.36
C CYS A 19 3.79 -0.86 -13.68
N ALA A 20 2.75 -1.25 -12.92
CA ALA A 20 2.17 -0.35 -11.93
C ALA A 20 3.17 -0.23 -10.76
N SER A 21 3.96 0.84 -10.75
CA SER A 21 5.08 1.14 -9.83
C SER A 21 6.29 0.20 -9.93
N ILE A 22 7.49 0.77 -10.13
CA ILE A 22 8.75 0.00 -10.10
C ILE A 22 9.17 -0.35 -8.67
N LEU A 23 8.73 0.41 -7.66
CA LEU A 23 9.25 0.30 -6.28
C LEU A 23 8.18 0.03 -5.21
N ASN A 24 6.94 0.48 -5.40
CA ASN A 24 5.90 0.38 -4.38
C ASN A 24 4.79 -0.59 -4.80
N GLU A 25 4.45 -1.54 -3.94
CA GLU A 25 3.31 -2.43 -4.15
C GLU A 25 1.97 -1.71 -3.86
N GLU A 26 0.83 -2.31 -4.21
CA GLU A 26 -0.48 -1.74 -3.83
C GLU A 26 -0.75 -1.85 -2.31
N THR A 27 -0.16 -2.85 -1.67
CA THR A 27 -0.30 -3.10 -0.24
C THR A 27 1.02 -2.88 0.50
N GLN A 28 0.92 -2.51 1.77
CA GLN A 28 2.03 -2.34 2.70
C GLN A 28 1.87 -3.34 3.84
N LYS A 29 2.96 -4.04 4.16
CA LYS A 29 3.05 -4.86 5.38
C LYS A 29 3.48 -3.99 6.55
N ILE A 30 2.74 -4.04 7.64
CA ILE A 30 2.96 -3.24 8.84
C ILE A 30 3.11 -4.17 10.02
N ASN A 31 4.15 -3.92 10.82
CA ASN A 31 4.33 -4.58 12.10
C ASN A 31 3.44 -3.90 13.13
N VAL A 32 2.58 -4.67 13.79
CA VAL A 32 1.72 -4.17 14.87
C VAL A 32 2.10 -4.90 16.14
N SER A 33 2.42 -4.16 17.19
CA SER A 33 2.74 -4.69 18.51
C SER A 33 1.85 -4.06 19.57
N THR A 34 1.72 -4.73 20.71
CA THR A 34 1.09 -4.18 21.91
C THR A 34 2.17 -3.66 22.86
N SER A 35 1.91 -2.58 23.61
CA SER A 35 2.91 -1.99 24.51
C SER A 35 3.33 -2.90 25.67
N ASN A 36 2.50 -3.89 26.01
CA ASN A 36 2.74 -4.88 27.06
C ASN A 36 3.11 -6.27 26.50
N GLY A 37 3.17 -6.43 25.18
CA GLY A 37 3.46 -7.70 24.50
C GLY A 37 2.34 -8.75 24.57
N ALA A 38 1.20 -8.44 25.21
CA ALA A 38 0.07 -9.34 25.30
C ALA A 38 -0.69 -9.42 23.96
N GLU A 39 -1.40 -10.53 23.75
CA GLU A 39 -2.23 -10.70 22.56
C GLU A 39 -3.44 -9.75 22.57
N ALA A 40 -3.68 -9.08 21.46
CA ALA A 40 -4.86 -8.24 21.24
C ALA A 40 -5.51 -8.54 19.89
N LYS A 41 -6.84 -8.65 19.87
CA LYS A 41 -7.65 -8.70 18.65
C LYS A 41 -7.85 -7.28 18.15
N LEU A 42 -7.34 -7.02 16.96
CA LEU A 42 -7.41 -5.74 16.29
C LEU A 42 -8.10 -5.89 14.95
N SER A 43 -8.68 -4.81 14.43
CA SER A 43 -9.19 -4.76 13.06
C SER A 43 -8.73 -3.49 12.34
N VAL A 44 -8.53 -3.62 11.03
CA VAL A 44 -8.27 -2.49 10.12
C VAL A 44 -9.01 -2.77 8.82
N ASP A 45 -9.72 -1.78 8.29
CA ASP A 45 -10.59 -1.91 7.10
C ASP A 45 -11.58 -3.10 7.19
N GLY A 46 -12.08 -3.40 8.38
CA GLY A 46 -12.98 -4.53 8.61
C GLY A 46 -12.31 -5.92 8.58
N LYS A 47 -10.99 -6.00 8.47
CA LYS A 47 -10.22 -7.25 8.60
C LYS A 47 -9.66 -7.38 10.00
N THR A 48 -10.06 -8.43 10.72
CA THR A 48 -9.57 -8.73 12.07
C THR A 48 -8.29 -9.56 12.03
N PHE A 49 -7.37 -9.30 12.95
CA PHE A 49 -6.12 -10.03 13.13
C PHE A 49 -5.67 -9.97 14.60
N THR A 50 -4.69 -10.80 14.98
CA THR A 50 -4.10 -10.81 16.33
C THR A 50 -2.74 -10.11 16.30
N ALA A 51 -2.53 -9.18 17.22
CA ALA A 51 -1.23 -8.56 17.49
C ALA A 51 -0.63 -9.11 18.80
N PRO A 52 0.70 -9.21 18.95
CA PRO A 52 1.73 -8.77 18.00
C PRO A 52 1.78 -9.59 16.70
N GLY A 53 1.92 -8.92 15.55
CA GLY A 53 1.90 -9.58 14.25
C GLY A 53 2.08 -8.62 13.07
N VAL A 54 2.16 -9.18 11.86
CA VAL A 54 2.25 -8.41 10.61
C VAL A 54 0.88 -8.40 9.93
N VAL A 55 0.39 -7.20 9.62
CA VAL A 55 -0.85 -7.01 8.85
C VAL A 55 -0.55 -6.36 7.50
N GLU A 56 -1.26 -6.78 6.47
CA GLU A 56 -1.16 -6.18 5.15
C GLU A 56 -2.34 -5.20 4.94
N VAL A 57 -2.01 -3.94 4.67
CA VAL A 57 -3.00 -2.87 4.44
C VAL A 57 -2.85 -2.29 3.03
N LYS A 58 -3.97 -1.87 2.43
CA LYS A 58 -3.95 -1.19 1.14
C LYS A 58 -3.42 0.24 1.30
N ARG A 59 -2.46 0.63 0.47
CA ARG A 59 -2.00 2.03 0.38
C ARG A 59 -3.10 2.89 -0.19
N GLN A 60 -3.38 4.03 0.46
CA GLN A 60 -4.37 4.99 0.01
C GLN A 60 -4.14 6.36 0.62
N LYS A 61 -4.70 7.41 0.02
CA LYS A 61 -4.56 8.80 0.50
C LYS A 61 -5.15 9.04 1.89
N THR A 62 -6.12 8.23 2.29
CA THR A 62 -6.86 8.44 3.53
C THR A 62 -6.20 7.74 4.71
N ASP A 63 -6.31 8.39 5.87
CA ASP A 63 -5.91 7.80 7.14
C ASP A 63 -6.71 6.53 7.42
N LYS A 64 -6.08 5.58 8.10
CA LYS A 64 -6.72 4.37 8.59
C LYS A 64 -6.77 4.38 10.11
N VAL A 65 -7.62 3.55 10.69
CA VAL A 65 -7.72 3.38 12.13
C VAL A 65 -7.62 1.90 12.44
N LEU A 66 -6.72 1.55 13.36
CA LEU A 66 -6.70 0.26 14.01
C LEU A 66 -7.69 0.29 15.16
N VAL A 67 -8.66 -0.62 15.13
CA VAL A 67 -9.68 -0.74 16.18
C VAL A 67 -9.37 -1.96 17.04
N SER A 68 -9.23 -1.77 18.35
CA SER A 68 -9.05 -2.86 19.30
C SER A 68 -10.39 -3.39 19.80
N GLU A 69 -10.58 -4.71 19.71
CA GLU A 69 -11.69 -5.44 20.33
C GLU A 69 -11.31 -5.96 21.72
N THR A 70 -10.01 -6.03 22.02
CA THR A 70 -9.52 -6.50 23.33
C THR A 70 -9.69 -5.42 24.40
N PRO A 71 -10.30 -5.74 25.56
CA PRO A 71 -10.35 -4.85 26.71
C PRO A 71 -8.94 -4.46 27.18
N ASN A 72 -8.82 -3.29 27.83
CA ASN A 72 -7.55 -2.76 28.34
C ASN A 72 -6.51 -2.33 27.28
N CYS A 73 -6.83 -2.42 25.99
CA CYS A 73 -6.07 -1.78 24.92
C CYS A 73 -6.76 -0.48 24.45
N ALA A 74 -5.99 0.43 23.85
CA ALA A 74 -6.50 1.63 23.22
C ALA A 74 -7.50 1.24 22.13
N LYS A 75 -8.72 1.75 22.24
CA LYS A 75 -9.83 1.37 21.35
C LYS A 75 -9.51 1.69 19.90
N GLU A 76 -8.87 2.83 19.65
CA GLU A 76 -8.51 3.29 18.31
C GLU A 76 -7.06 3.77 18.30
N THR A 77 -6.30 3.38 17.28
CA THR A 77 -4.95 3.87 17.00
C THR A 77 -4.91 4.38 15.58
N ALA A 78 -4.63 5.67 15.41
CA ALA A 78 -4.64 6.33 14.10
C ALA A 78 -3.40 5.95 13.27
N MET A 79 -3.62 5.67 12.00
CA MET A 79 -2.62 5.39 10.98
C MET A 79 -2.64 6.51 9.95
N ALA A 80 -1.84 7.55 10.19
CA ALA A 80 -1.75 8.68 9.26
C ALA A 80 -1.14 8.23 7.93
N SER A 81 -1.83 8.55 6.83
CA SER A 81 -1.32 8.36 5.48
C SER A 81 -0.38 9.51 5.11
N LYS A 82 0.80 9.18 4.57
CA LYS A 82 1.82 10.14 4.16
C LYS A 82 2.42 9.74 2.82
N VAL A 83 2.95 10.71 2.08
CA VAL A 83 3.70 10.40 0.86
C VAL A 83 4.96 9.63 1.24
N ASP A 84 5.13 8.44 0.67
CA ASP A 84 6.32 7.61 0.81
C ASP A 84 7.52 8.34 0.22
N SER A 85 8.62 8.43 0.96
CA SER A 85 9.83 9.09 0.45
C SER A 85 10.39 8.41 -0.81
N LYS A 86 10.10 7.11 -1.01
CA LYS A 86 10.45 6.37 -2.24
C LYS A 86 9.78 6.96 -3.48
N PHE A 87 8.63 7.62 -3.33
CA PHE A 87 7.98 8.35 -4.43
C PHE A 87 8.91 9.42 -5.02
N PHE A 88 9.64 10.16 -4.19
CA PHE A 88 10.57 11.18 -4.67
C PHE A 88 11.82 10.59 -5.31
N ILE A 89 12.25 9.41 -4.86
CA ILE A 89 13.34 8.67 -5.50
C ILE A 89 12.90 8.24 -6.92
N ASN A 90 11.67 7.74 -7.08
CA ASN A 90 11.12 7.38 -8.39
C ASN A 90 11.12 8.56 -9.38
N ILE A 91 10.84 9.78 -8.92
CA ILE A 91 10.94 11.00 -9.75
C ILE A 91 12.37 11.18 -10.27
N LEU A 92 13.38 10.94 -9.43
CA LEU A 92 14.79 11.17 -9.74
C LEU A 92 15.43 10.04 -10.57
N SER A 93 15.07 8.78 -10.31
CA SER A 93 15.69 7.60 -10.95
C SER A 93 14.91 7.05 -12.15
N GLY A 94 13.58 7.25 -12.20
CA GLY A 94 12.69 6.73 -13.25
C GLY A 94 11.93 7.81 -14.04
N GLY A 95 12.14 9.09 -13.72
CA GLY A 95 11.47 10.22 -14.35
C GLY A 95 9.97 10.31 -14.06
N ALA A 96 9.29 11.22 -14.76
CA ALA A 96 7.86 11.53 -14.55
C ALA A 96 6.95 10.29 -14.63
N PHE A 97 7.27 9.29 -15.44
CA PHE A 97 6.42 8.13 -15.68
C PHE A 97 6.21 7.24 -14.44
N GLY A 98 7.26 6.96 -13.67
CA GLY A 98 7.14 6.19 -12.42
C GLY A 98 6.26 6.92 -11.39
N SER A 99 6.47 8.23 -11.26
CA SER A 99 5.69 9.07 -10.35
C SER A 99 4.23 9.30 -10.78
N THR A 100 3.95 9.41 -12.08
CA THR A 100 2.56 9.53 -12.56
C THR A 100 1.78 8.25 -12.35
N THR A 101 2.42 7.09 -12.48
CA THR A 101 1.80 5.79 -12.19
C THR A 101 1.54 5.62 -10.70
N ASP A 102 2.51 5.97 -9.84
CA ASP A 102 2.34 5.93 -8.37
C ASP A 102 1.26 6.90 -7.89
N TYR A 103 1.14 8.06 -8.54
CA TYR A 103 0.06 9.02 -8.28
C TYR A 103 -1.30 8.47 -8.70
N ALA A 104 -1.41 7.94 -9.91
CA ALA A 104 -2.67 7.43 -10.44
C ALA A 104 -3.17 6.17 -9.70
N THR A 105 -2.27 5.38 -9.10
CA THR A 105 -2.59 4.11 -8.43
C THR A 105 -2.57 4.19 -6.90
N GLU A 106 -2.42 5.39 -6.33
CA GLU A 106 -2.31 5.64 -4.88
C GLU A 106 -1.11 4.96 -4.18
N LYS A 107 -0.19 4.37 -4.94
CA LYS A 107 1.02 3.68 -4.43
C LYS A 107 2.07 4.62 -3.84
N MET A 108 1.90 5.93 -4.02
CA MET A 108 2.71 6.94 -3.35
C MET A 108 2.44 7.06 -1.85
N TRP A 109 1.29 6.58 -1.37
CA TRP A 109 0.90 6.74 0.02
C TRP A 109 1.45 5.58 0.86
N ALA A 110 1.87 5.88 2.08
CA ALA A 110 2.36 4.89 3.02
C ALA A 110 1.89 5.22 4.44
N TYR A 111 1.90 4.18 5.25
CA TYR A 111 1.70 4.23 6.68
C TYR A 111 3.04 3.97 7.38
N GLN A 112 3.03 4.06 8.71
CA GLN A 112 4.19 3.68 9.53
C GLN A 112 4.47 2.18 9.39
N ASP A 113 5.74 1.79 9.24
CA ASP A 113 6.13 0.38 9.12
C ASP A 113 5.95 -0.41 10.42
N SER A 114 5.90 0.29 11.56
CA SER A 114 5.67 -0.27 12.89
C SER A 114 4.72 0.60 13.67
N ILE A 115 3.72 -0.01 14.30
CA ILE A 115 2.72 0.65 15.13
C ILE A 115 2.64 -0.07 16.47
N VAL A 116 2.64 0.71 17.55
CA VAL A 116 2.44 0.20 18.91
C VAL A 116 1.04 0.58 19.38
N VAL A 117 0.21 -0.42 19.66
CA VAL A 117 -1.08 -0.23 20.33
C VAL A 117 -0.85 -0.18 21.83
N ALA A 118 -1.27 0.91 22.46
CA ALA A 118 -1.15 1.07 23.90
C ALA A 118 -2.12 0.13 24.62
N CYS A 119 -1.61 -0.74 25.48
CA CYS A 119 -2.38 -1.64 26.35
C CYS A 119 -1.91 -1.49 27.80
N LYS A 120 -2.84 -1.61 28.74
CA LYS A 120 -2.61 -1.55 30.19
C LYS A 120 -2.18 -2.89 30.75
#